data_AF-A0A1S2YHD3-F1
#
_entry.id   AF-A0A1S2YHD3-F1
#
_cell.length_a   1.000
_cell.length_b   1.000
_cell.length_c   1.000
_cell.angle_alpha   90.00
_cell.angle_beta   90.00
_cell.angle_gamma   90.00
#
_symmetry.space_group_name_H-M   'P 1'
#
loop_
_entity.id
_entity.type
_entity.pdbx_description
1 polymer ?
#
loop_
_entity_poly.entity_id
_entity_poly.type
_entity_poly.pdbx_seq_one_letter_code
_entity_poly.pdbx_strand_id
1 'polypeptide(L)'
;MSESKQDDIVMASVHSTVFKESESLDGTCLQIKGYDFNNGVNYQQLLNSMLTTGFQASNLADAINVVNQMLDWRLVDEPVTEDCADEERDLDYRKSVKCKVFLGFTSNLISSGVRDVVRYLCQHHMVDVIVTTTGGIEEDLIKCLAPTYKGDFSLPGAHLRSKGLNRIGNLLVPNDNYCKFEDWIIPIFDQMLREQNNENVLWTPSKLIARLGKEINDESSYLYWAYKNNIPVFCPGLTDGSLGDMLYFHSFHNPGLIVDIVRDIRAVNGEAVHANPRKTGIIILGGGLPKHHICNANMMRNGADYAVFINTAQEFDGSDSGARPDEAVSWGKIRGSAKTVKVHCDATIAFPLLVAETFASKTKRHH
;
A
#
# COMPACT_ATOMS: atom_id res chain seq x y z
N MET A 1 43.52 -28.54 47.93
CA MET A 1 42.24 -29.30 48.03
C MET A 1 40.99 -28.41 47.99
N SER A 2 41.10 -27.07 48.07
CA SER A 2 39.96 -26.14 47.98
C SER A 2 39.67 -25.63 46.57
N GLU A 3 40.69 -25.41 45.74
CA GLU A 3 40.53 -24.91 44.35
C GLU A 3 39.79 -25.89 43.44
N SER A 4 40.13 -27.19 43.47
CA SER A 4 39.45 -28.17 42.60
C SER A 4 37.96 -28.33 42.90
N LYS A 5 37.55 -28.20 44.18
CA LYS A 5 36.13 -28.24 44.56
C LYS A 5 35.38 -26.97 44.15
N GLN A 6 36.06 -25.83 44.16
CA GLN A 6 35.50 -24.58 43.67
C GLN A 6 35.28 -24.66 42.16
N ASP A 7 36.26 -25.21 41.43
CA ASP A 7 36.17 -25.45 39.99
C ASP A 7 35.06 -26.45 39.64
N ASP A 8 34.89 -27.52 40.42
CA ASP A 8 33.80 -28.48 40.22
C ASP A 8 32.41 -27.83 40.39
N ILE A 9 32.25 -26.95 41.38
CA ILE A 9 30.99 -26.21 41.61
C ILE A 9 30.75 -25.22 40.48
N VAL A 10 31.78 -24.50 40.03
CA VAL A 10 31.69 -23.57 38.90
C VAL A 10 31.32 -24.32 37.62
N MET A 11 31.96 -25.47 37.35
CA MET A 11 31.67 -26.28 36.15
C MET A 11 30.28 -26.91 36.20
N ALA A 12 29.79 -27.32 37.38
CA ALA A 12 28.41 -27.78 37.54
C ALA A 12 27.39 -26.66 37.25
N SER A 13 27.69 -25.42 37.64
CA SER A 13 26.87 -24.24 37.35
C SER A 13 26.89 -23.88 35.85
N VAL A 14 28.06 -23.92 35.21
CA VAL A 14 28.16 -23.74 33.75
C VAL A 14 27.39 -24.83 33.02
N HIS A 15 27.52 -26.09 33.47
CA HIS A 15 26.80 -27.22 32.88
C HIS A 15 25.28 -27.06 33.00
N SER A 16 24.75 -26.69 34.17
CA SER A 16 23.31 -26.48 34.34
C SER A 16 22.78 -25.29 33.54
N THR A 17 23.62 -24.26 33.33
CA THR A 17 23.28 -23.10 32.50
C THR A 17 23.22 -23.48 31.01
N VAL A 18 24.17 -24.28 30.53
CA VAL A 18 24.27 -24.69 29.12
C VAL A 18 23.26 -25.78 28.76
N PHE A 19 23.03 -26.74 29.65
CA PHE A 19 22.17 -27.91 29.41
C PHE A 19 20.85 -27.80 30.17
N LYS A 20 20.24 -26.61 30.14
CA LYS A 20 18.90 -26.40 30.67
C LYS A 20 17.89 -27.23 29.88
N GLU A 21 17.06 -27.98 30.60
CA GLU A 21 15.99 -28.79 29.98
C GLU A 21 14.96 -27.88 29.29
N SER A 22 14.59 -28.25 28.06
CA SER A 22 13.61 -27.52 27.25
C SER A 22 12.24 -28.18 27.34
N GLU A 23 11.19 -27.36 27.27
CA GLU A 23 9.83 -27.84 27.03
C GLU A 23 9.68 -28.40 25.60
N SER A 24 8.72 -29.31 25.38
CA SER A 24 8.41 -29.81 24.04
C SER A 24 7.59 -28.80 23.25
N LEU A 25 7.89 -28.67 21.96
CA LEU A 25 7.17 -27.83 21.00
C LEU A 25 6.29 -28.65 20.04
N ASP A 26 6.16 -29.95 20.27
CA ASP A 26 5.42 -30.86 19.39
C ASP A 26 3.92 -30.52 19.40
N GLY A 27 3.37 -30.25 18.21
CA GLY A 27 1.96 -29.90 18.02
C GLY A 27 1.58 -28.46 18.40
N THR A 28 2.51 -27.67 18.95
CA THR A 28 2.27 -26.25 19.29
C THR A 28 2.91 -25.28 18.30
N CYS A 29 4.05 -25.65 17.71
CA CYS A 29 4.76 -24.83 16.73
C CYS A 29 4.90 -25.52 15.38
N LEU A 30 4.91 -24.72 14.31
CA LEU A 30 5.25 -25.21 12.98
C LEU A 30 6.76 -25.50 12.91
N GLN A 31 7.11 -26.69 12.42
CA GLN A 31 8.51 -27.05 12.20
C GLN A 31 9.07 -26.28 10.99
N ILE A 32 10.29 -25.76 11.13
CA ILE A 32 11.00 -25.11 10.03
C ILE A 32 11.37 -26.15 8.97
N LYS A 33 10.88 -25.92 7.75
CA LYS A 33 11.14 -26.75 6.57
C LYS A 33 10.93 -25.90 5.31
N GLY A 34 11.98 -25.76 4.50
CA GLY A 34 11.91 -25.12 3.19
C GLY A 34 11.32 -26.03 2.11
N TYR A 35 11.07 -25.45 0.93
CA TYR A 35 10.72 -26.22 -0.26
C TYR A 35 11.85 -27.14 -0.70
N ASP A 36 11.54 -28.41 -0.93
CA ASP A 36 12.49 -29.41 -1.43
C ASP A 36 12.41 -29.49 -2.96
N PHE A 37 13.43 -28.95 -3.64
CA PHE A 37 13.53 -28.93 -5.10
C PHE A 37 13.71 -30.31 -5.74
N ASN A 38 13.95 -31.38 -4.97
CA ASN A 38 13.86 -32.74 -5.50
C ASN A 38 12.43 -33.08 -5.99
N ASN A 39 11.42 -32.33 -5.53
CA ASN A 39 10.03 -32.44 -6.01
C ASN A 39 9.78 -31.67 -7.33
N GLY A 40 10.82 -31.10 -7.96
CA GLY A 40 10.72 -30.30 -9.18
C GLY A 40 10.37 -28.83 -8.92
N VAL A 41 10.01 -28.09 -9.97
CA VAL A 41 9.69 -26.65 -9.90
C VAL A 41 8.18 -26.47 -9.80
N ASN A 42 7.69 -26.19 -8.59
CA ASN A 42 6.29 -25.87 -8.33
C ASN A 42 6.18 -24.56 -7.55
N TYR A 43 5.85 -23.47 -8.23
CA TYR A 43 5.78 -22.14 -7.64
C TYR A 43 4.73 -22.03 -6.53
N GLN A 44 3.58 -22.69 -6.67
CA GLN A 44 2.54 -22.69 -5.65
C GLN A 44 3.06 -23.34 -4.35
N GLN A 45 3.69 -24.50 -4.45
CA GLN A 45 4.26 -25.17 -3.27
C GLN A 45 5.47 -24.42 -2.71
N LEU A 46 6.28 -23.79 -3.57
CA LEU A 46 7.38 -22.93 -3.15
C LEU A 46 6.88 -21.74 -2.30
N LEU A 47 5.85 -21.02 -2.77
CA LEU A 47 5.26 -19.90 -2.05
C LEU A 47 4.56 -20.37 -0.76
N ASN A 48 3.84 -21.49 -0.80
CA ASN A 48 3.24 -22.08 0.41
C ASN A 48 4.28 -22.44 1.48
N SER A 49 5.47 -22.90 1.06
CA SER A 49 6.56 -23.25 1.99
C SER A 49 7.18 -22.04 2.70
N MET A 50 6.92 -20.81 2.24
CA MET A 50 7.45 -19.60 2.88
C MET A 50 7.00 -19.50 4.33
N LEU A 51 5.80 -20.00 4.66
CA LEU A 51 5.28 -20.07 6.04
C LEU A 51 6.26 -20.78 6.98
N THR A 52 6.86 -21.89 6.53
CA THR A 52 7.79 -22.73 7.31
C THR A 52 9.25 -22.48 6.98
N THR A 53 9.57 -21.43 6.20
CA THR A 53 10.96 -21.09 5.83
C THR A 53 11.66 -20.24 6.89
N GLY A 54 10.93 -19.37 7.60
CA GLY A 54 11.46 -18.49 8.64
C GLY A 54 11.75 -17.06 8.17
N PHE A 55 11.98 -16.17 9.13
CA PHE A 55 12.28 -14.74 8.91
C PHE A 55 11.23 -14.03 8.03
N GLN A 56 11.64 -13.22 7.05
CA GLN A 56 10.72 -12.45 6.21
C GLN A 56 9.93 -13.32 5.22
N ALA A 57 10.37 -14.55 4.95
CA ALA A 57 9.57 -15.49 4.16
C ALA A 57 8.27 -15.85 4.93
N SER A 58 8.39 -16.17 6.22
CA SER A 58 7.22 -16.41 7.07
C SER A 58 6.33 -15.17 7.15
N ASN A 59 6.90 -13.97 7.33
CA ASN A 59 6.10 -12.73 7.33
C ASN A 59 5.37 -12.49 5.99
N LEU A 60 5.96 -12.83 4.84
CA LEU A 60 5.29 -12.72 3.55
C LEU A 60 4.15 -13.73 3.41
N ALA A 61 4.33 -14.96 3.90
CA ALA A 61 3.25 -15.95 3.96
C ALA A 61 2.12 -15.51 4.91
N ASP A 62 2.46 -14.94 6.05
CA ASP A 62 1.48 -14.35 6.98
C ASP A 62 0.75 -13.17 6.35
N ALA A 63 1.43 -12.32 5.57
CA ALA A 63 0.80 -11.26 4.79
C ALA A 63 -0.20 -11.80 3.77
N ILE A 64 0.14 -12.86 3.04
CA ILE A 64 -0.77 -13.55 2.13
C ILE A 64 -2.00 -14.07 2.90
N ASN A 65 -1.79 -14.69 4.06
CA ASN A 65 -2.88 -15.19 4.91
C ASN A 65 -3.80 -14.06 5.41
N VAL A 66 -3.23 -12.96 5.89
CA VAL A 66 -3.99 -11.79 6.39
C VAL A 66 -4.79 -11.14 5.26
N VAL A 67 -4.23 -10.97 4.07
CA VAL A 67 -4.97 -10.44 2.91
C VAL A 67 -6.06 -11.42 2.48
N ASN A 68 -5.80 -12.73 2.44
CA ASN A 68 -6.85 -13.69 2.12
C ASN A 68 -8.02 -13.65 3.11
N GLN A 69 -7.74 -13.58 4.41
CA GLN A 69 -8.76 -13.38 5.45
C GLN A 69 -9.56 -12.09 5.25
N MET A 70 -8.87 -10.98 4.93
CA MET A 70 -9.50 -9.69 4.62
C MET A 70 -10.46 -9.80 3.42
N LEU A 71 -10.05 -10.50 2.37
CA LEU A 71 -10.84 -10.68 1.14
C LEU A 71 -11.98 -11.69 1.28
N ASP A 72 -11.84 -12.69 2.16
CA ASP A 72 -12.86 -13.70 2.42
C ASP A 72 -13.92 -13.23 3.42
N TRP A 73 -13.56 -12.33 4.34
CA TRP A 73 -14.47 -11.83 5.37
C TRP A 73 -15.77 -11.28 4.76
N ARG A 74 -16.89 -11.66 5.37
CA ARG A 74 -18.23 -11.13 5.13
C ARG A 74 -18.89 -10.76 6.44
N LEU A 75 -19.87 -9.86 6.39
CA LEU A 75 -20.64 -9.52 7.59
C LEU A 75 -21.38 -10.73 8.18
N VAL A 76 -21.75 -11.72 7.36
CA VAL A 76 -22.39 -12.97 7.84
C VAL A 76 -21.48 -13.79 8.78
N ASP A 77 -20.17 -13.55 8.77
CA ASP A 77 -19.22 -14.22 9.68
C ASP A 77 -19.25 -13.63 11.10
N GLU A 78 -19.85 -12.45 11.27
CA GLU A 78 -20.03 -11.79 12.56
C GLU A 78 -21.37 -12.19 13.20
N PRO A 79 -21.47 -12.18 14.54
CA PRO A 79 -22.77 -12.33 15.20
C PRO A 79 -23.70 -11.17 14.86
N VAL A 80 -25.01 -11.44 14.85
CA VAL A 80 -26.04 -10.39 14.78
C VAL A 80 -26.17 -9.79 16.18
N THR A 81 -26.03 -8.47 16.29
CA THR A 81 -26.21 -7.77 17.57
C THR A 81 -27.62 -7.20 17.69
N GLU A 82 -28.10 -6.95 18.91
CA GLU A 82 -29.48 -6.46 19.12
C GLU A 82 -29.69 -5.04 18.57
N ASP A 83 -28.62 -4.24 18.52
CA ASP A 83 -28.56 -2.84 18.10
C ASP A 83 -28.31 -2.65 16.58
N CYS A 84 -28.15 -3.72 15.81
CA CYS A 84 -27.95 -3.63 14.36
C CYS A 84 -29.25 -3.21 13.64
N ALA A 85 -29.10 -2.48 12.52
CA ALA A 85 -30.22 -2.07 11.68
C ALA A 85 -30.96 -3.28 11.09
N ASP A 86 -32.25 -3.14 10.76
CA ASP A 86 -33.06 -4.24 10.24
C ASP A 86 -32.47 -4.87 8.96
N GLU A 87 -31.88 -4.05 8.09
CA GLU A 87 -31.17 -4.50 6.88
C GLU A 87 -29.96 -5.40 7.21
N GLU A 88 -29.27 -5.12 8.32
CA GLU A 88 -28.12 -5.93 8.79
C GLU A 88 -28.54 -7.30 9.32
N ARG A 89 -29.85 -7.55 9.51
CA ARG A 89 -30.39 -8.86 9.88
C ARG A 89 -30.68 -9.73 8.66
N ASP A 90 -30.74 -9.15 7.47
CA ASP A 90 -30.96 -9.90 6.23
C ASP A 90 -29.73 -10.72 5.83
N LEU A 91 -29.93 -12.00 5.54
CA LEU A 91 -28.84 -12.93 5.26
C LEU A 91 -28.12 -12.62 3.93
N ASP A 92 -28.84 -12.17 2.91
CA ASP A 92 -28.26 -11.91 1.60
C ASP A 92 -27.50 -10.58 1.59
N TYR A 93 -28.01 -9.57 2.29
CA TYR A 93 -27.27 -8.35 2.59
C TYR A 93 -25.97 -8.68 3.33
N ARG A 94 -26.01 -9.43 4.44
CA ARG A 94 -24.80 -9.81 5.20
C ARG A 94 -23.77 -10.59 4.38
N LYS A 95 -24.19 -11.45 3.46
CA LYS A 95 -23.29 -12.16 2.53
C LYS A 95 -22.68 -11.23 1.48
N SER A 96 -23.36 -10.13 1.15
CA SER A 96 -22.89 -9.15 0.16
C SER A 96 -21.88 -8.15 0.72
N VAL A 97 -21.97 -7.84 2.02
CA VAL A 97 -21.08 -6.90 2.72
C VAL A 97 -19.68 -7.49 2.87
N LYS A 98 -18.69 -6.83 2.27
CA LYS A 98 -17.26 -7.21 2.28
C LYS A 98 -16.41 -6.21 3.07
N CYS A 99 -15.18 -6.61 3.38
CA CYS A 99 -14.17 -5.69 3.93
C CYS A 99 -13.93 -4.52 2.96
N LYS A 100 -13.66 -3.33 3.50
CA LYS A 100 -13.25 -2.14 2.74
C LYS A 100 -11.73 -2.03 2.74
N VAL A 101 -11.12 -2.09 1.57
CA VAL A 101 -9.68 -2.19 1.40
C VAL A 101 -9.09 -0.83 1.03
N PHE A 102 -8.21 -0.32 1.90
CA PHE A 102 -7.39 0.85 1.65
C PHE A 102 -6.01 0.40 1.17
N LEU A 103 -5.59 0.90 0.01
CA LEU A 103 -4.27 0.66 -0.56
C LEU A 103 -3.43 1.95 -0.50
N GLY A 104 -2.29 1.89 0.17
CA GLY A 104 -1.31 2.97 0.22
C GLY A 104 -0.04 2.59 -0.51
N PHE A 105 0.50 3.47 -1.35
CA PHE A 105 1.82 3.25 -1.96
C PHE A 105 2.60 4.54 -2.20
N THR A 106 3.92 4.46 -2.17
CA THR A 106 4.83 5.58 -2.48
C THR A 106 5.05 5.75 -3.99
N SER A 107 5.40 6.97 -4.42
CA SER A 107 5.60 7.33 -5.83
C SER A 107 6.49 6.37 -6.63
N ASN A 108 7.62 5.95 -6.04
CA ASN A 108 8.61 5.09 -6.72
C ASN A 108 8.03 3.75 -7.19
N LEU A 109 6.94 3.27 -6.58
CA LEU A 109 6.28 2.04 -7.00
C LEU A 109 5.51 2.22 -8.31
N ILE A 110 5.02 3.43 -8.58
CA ILE A 110 4.43 3.77 -9.89
C ILE A 110 5.52 4.06 -10.93
N SER A 111 6.68 4.61 -10.53
CA SER A 111 7.85 4.67 -11.41
C SER A 111 8.31 3.27 -11.84
N SER A 112 8.18 2.27 -10.96
CA SER A 112 8.50 0.87 -11.24
C SER A 112 7.43 0.13 -12.07
N GLY A 113 7.61 -1.18 -12.28
CA GLY A 113 6.61 -2.06 -12.88
C GLY A 113 5.44 -2.43 -11.95
N VAL A 114 5.52 -2.11 -10.64
CA VAL A 114 4.41 -2.32 -9.70
C VAL A 114 3.17 -1.51 -10.09
N ARG A 115 3.32 -0.44 -10.89
CA ARG A 115 2.20 0.26 -11.56
C ARG A 115 1.18 -0.70 -12.17
N ASP A 116 1.63 -1.71 -12.92
CA ASP A 116 0.72 -2.60 -13.65
C ASP A 116 -0.07 -3.51 -12.71
N VAL A 117 0.52 -3.85 -11.55
CA VAL A 117 -0.12 -4.59 -10.47
C VAL A 117 -1.16 -3.71 -9.77
N VAL A 118 -0.85 -2.45 -9.47
CA VAL A 118 -1.82 -1.48 -8.92
C VAL A 118 -2.98 -1.26 -9.90
N ARG A 119 -2.67 -1.08 -11.18
CA ARG A 119 -3.66 -0.97 -12.26
C ARG A 119 -4.56 -2.21 -12.34
N TYR A 120 -4.02 -3.43 -12.20
CA TYR A 120 -4.81 -4.66 -12.14
C TYR A 120 -5.85 -4.60 -11.00
N LEU A 121 -5.42 -4.23 -9.80
CA LEU A 121 -6.32 -4.12 -8.64
C LEU A 121 -7.42 -3.05 -8.86
N CYS A 122 -7.08 -1.92 -9.47
CA CYS A 122 -8.04 -0.86 -9.79
C CYS A 122 -9.03 -1.31 -10.86
N GLN A 123 -8.54 -1.91 -11.95
CA GLN A 123 -9.34 -2.37 -13.09
C GLN A 123 -10.42 -3.36 -12.67
N HIS A 124 -10.07 -4.28 -11.76
CA HIS A 124 -10.98 -5.30 -11.26
C HIS A 124 -11.71 -4.92 -9.97
N HIS A 125 -11.66 -3.64 -9.58
CA HIS A 125 -12.31 -3.09 -8.38
C HIS A 125 -12.04 -3.92 -7.11
N MET A 126 -10.76 -4.27 -6.91
CA MET A 126 -10.29 -5.10 -5.80
C MET A 126 -9.87 -4.29 -4.57
N VAL A 127 -9.79 -2.97 -4.71
CA VAL A 127 -9.51 -2.01 -3.64
C VAL A 127 -10.56 -0.91 -3.66
N ASP A 128 -10.89 -0.38 -2.49
CA ASP A 128 -11.97 0.61 -2.34
C ASP A 128 -11.42 2.04 -2.27
N VAL A 129 -10.22 2.25 -1.71
CA VAL A 129 -9.63 3.58 -1.49
C VAL A 129 -8.14 3.53 -1.73
N ILE A 130 -7.60 4.55 -2.40
CA ILE A 130 -6.16 4.67 -2.65
C ILE A 130 -5.62 5.94 -1.99
N VAL A 131 -4.44 5.84 -1.38
CA VAL A 131 -3.65 7.00 -0.99
C VAL A 131 -2.24 6.87 -1.55
N THR A 132 -1.75 7.93 -2.20
CA THR A 132 -0.37 7.98 -2.70
C THR A 132 0.21 9.39 -2.55
N THR A 133 1.42 9.58 -3.07
CA THR A 133 2.13 10.86 -3.17
C THR A 133 2.10 11.36 -4.62
N THR A 134 2.47 12.62 -4.85
CA THR A 134 2.32 13.29 -6.17
C THR A 134 3.00 12.54 -7.30
N GLY A 135 4.24 12.07 -7.10
CA GLY A 135 4.93 11.22 -8.08
C GLY A 135 4.13 9.94 -8.46
N GLY A 136 3.33 9.39 -7.54
CA GLY A 136 2.45 8.24 -7.79
C GLY A 136 1.28 8.58 -8.71
N ILE A 137 0.87 9.85 -8.75
CA ILE A 137 -0.15 10.35 -9.68
C ILE A 137 0.49 10.66 -11.03
N GLU A 138 1.48 11.55 -11.06
CA GLU A 138 2.04 12.07 -12.31
C GLU A 138 2.77 11.01 -13.12
N GLU A 139 3.49 10.06 -12.51
CA GLU A 139 4.18 9.04 -13.28
C GLU A 139 3.25 8.02 -13.93
N ASP A 140 2.05 7.81 -13.39
CA ASP A 140 1.04 7.00 -14.06
C ASP A 140 0.52 7.67 -15.33
N LEU A 141 0.28 8.98 -15.27
CA LEU A 141 -0.17 9.78 -16.40
C LEU A 141 0.93 9.91 -17.45
N ILE A 142 2.15 10.27 -17.02
CA ILE A 142 3.32 10.44 -17.87
C ILE A 142 3.64 9.15 -18.63
N LYS A 143 3.48 7.97 -18.00
CA LYS A 143 3.71 6.68 -18.66
C LYS A 143 2.74 6.35 -19.79
N CYS A 144 1.59 7.03 -19.86
CA CYS A 144 0.69 6.94 -21.02
C CYS A 144 1.22 7.80 -22.20
N LEU A 145 2.02 8.83 -21.90
CA LEU A 145 2.57 9.76 -22.89
C LEU A 145 3.96 9.35 -23.40
N ALA A 146 4.80 8.81 -22.51
CA ALA A 146 6.16 8.40 -22.81
C ALA A 146 6.71 7.38 -21.80
N PRO A 147 7.58 6.44 -22.22
CA PRO A 147 8.07 5.37 -21.35
C PRO A 147 9.14 5.83 -20.34
N THR A 148 9.27 5.06 -19.27
CA THR A 148 10.40 5.07 -18.33
C THR A 148 11.33 3.90 -18.65
N TYR A 149 12.64 4.09 -18.53
CA TYR A 149 13.65 3.09 -18.93
C TYR A 149 14.41 2.54 -17.74
N LYS A 150 14.92 1.31 -17.87
CA LYS A 150 15.89 0.76 -16.92
C LYS A 150 17.24 1.44 -17.09
N GLY A 151 17.83 1.87 -15.99
CA GLY A 151 19.19 2.37 -15.87
C GLY A 151 19.94 1.64 -14.74
N ASP A 152 20.76 2.38 -14.00
CA ASP A 152 21.56 1.87 -12.90
C ASP A 152 21.66 2.92 -11.78
N PHE A 153 21.71 2.46 -10.51
CA PHE A 153 21.79 3.33 -9.34
C PHE A 153 23.04 4.23 -9.33
N SER A 154 24.14 3.73 -9.90
CA SER A 154 25.45 4.38 -9.87
C SER A 154 25.66 5.41 -10.98
N LEU A 155 24.69 5.59 -11.90
CA LEU A 155 24.84 6.55 -12.99
C LEU A 155 25.08 7.99 -12.46
N PRO A 156 26.17 8.67 -12.90
CA PRO A 156 26.56 9.96 -12.35
C PRO A 156 25.53 11.06 -12.65
N GLY A 157 25.05 11.74 -11.60
CA GLY A 157 23.99 12.74 -11.70
C GLY A 157 24.32 13.90 -12.64
N ALA A 158 25.55 14.43 -12.58
CA ALA A 158 25.99 15.53 -13.46
C ALA A 158 25.93 15.14 -14.95
N HIS A 159 26.32 13.91 -15.28
CA HIS A 159 26.27 13.40 -16.64
C HIS A 159 24.82 13.25 -17.13
N LEU A 160 23.94 12.67 -16.30
CA LEU A 160 22.53 12.54 -16.62
C LEU A 160 21.85 13.90 -16.82
N ARG A 161 22.13 14.87 -15.94
CA ARG A 161 21.59 16.23 -16.06
C ARG A 161 22.04 16.91 -17.35
N SER A 162 23.31 16.76 -17.74
CA SER A 162 23.82 17.31 -19.01
C SER A 162 23.12 16.75 -20.26
N LYS A 163 22.46 15.60 -20.12
CA LYS A 163 21.70 14.91 -21.17
C LYS A 163 20.18 15.03 -21.01
N GLY A 164 19.68 15.78 -20.03
CA GLY A 164 18.25 15.87 -19.75
C GLY A 164 17.63 14.53 -19.34
N LEU A 165 18.35 13.74 -18.53
CA LEU A 165 17.85 12.48 -17.98
C LEU A 165 17.69 12.60 -16.47
N ASN A 166 16.51 12.26 -15.97
CA ASN A 166 16.21 12.22 -14.53
C ASN A 166 16.32 10.77 -14.04
N ARG A 167 16.96 10.55 -12.88
CA ARG A 167 17.16 9.20 -12.31
C ARG A 167 16.27 8.97 -11.11
N ILE A 168 15.58 7.83 -11.10
CA ILE A 168 14.77 7.34 -9.97
C ILE A 168 15.30 5.96 -9.58
N GLY A 169 16.18 5.90 -8.57
CA GLY A 169 16.88 4.66 -8.24
C GLY A 169 17.72 4.15 -9.43
N ASN A 170 17.35 2.99 -9.98
CA ASN A 170 17.90 2.41 -11.22
C ASN A 170 16.97 2.60 -12.44
N LEU A 171 16.11 3.61 -12.44
CA LEU A 171 15.25 3.97 -13.57
C LEU A 171 15.66 5.33 -14.13
N LEU A 172 15.37 5.56 -15.42
CA LEU A 172 15.65 6.78 -16.14
C LEU A 172 14.37 7.31 -16.80
N VAL A 173 14.08 8.59 -16.57
CA VAL A 173 12.96 9.32 -17.16
C VAL A 173 13.53 10.49 -17.99
N PRO A 174 13.41 10.46 -19.33
CA PRO A 174 13.81 11.58 -20.17
C PRO A 174 13.03 12.85 -19.83
N ASN A 175 13.67 14.02 -19.87
CA ASN A 175 13.00 15.29 -19.55
C ASN A 175 11.86 15.62 -20.52
N ASP A 176 11.94 15.13 -21.77
CA ASP A 176 10.89 15.22 -22.78
C ASP A 176 9.55 14.64 -22.30
N ASN A 177 9.57 13.65 -21.41
CA ASN A 177 8.36 13.11 -20.80
C ASN A 177 7.58 14.18 -20.02
N TYR A 178 8.29 15.08 -19.33
CA TYR A 178 7.68 16.17 -18.55
C TYR A 178 7.22 17.32 -19.45
N CYS A 179 7.90 17.56 -20.58
CA CYS A 179 7.40 18.51 -21.59
C CYS A 179 6.08 18.04 -22.20
N LYS A 180 5.97 16.75 -22.53
CA LYS A 180 4.69 16.16 -22.99
C LYS A 180 3.60 16.24 -21.92
N PHE A 181 3.98 16.08 -20.66
CA PHE A 181 3.04 16.21 -19.55
C PHE A 181 2.52 17.63 -19.39
N GLU A 182 3.40 18.64 -19.51
CA GLU A 182 3.02 20.05 -19.55
C GLU A 182 2.01 20.33 -20.68
N ASP A 183 2.35 19.94 -21.91
CA ASP A 183 1.48 20.11 -23.09
C ASP A 183 0.09 19.48 -22.88
N TRP A 184 0.03 18.34 -22.19
CA TRP A 184 -1.21 17.62 -21.92
C TRP A 184 -2.02 18.25 -20.77
N ILE A 185 -1.38 18.66 -19.67
CA ILE A 185 -2.09 19.03 -18.43
C ILE A 185 -2.52 20.49 -18.37
N ILE A 186 -1.78 21.41 -18.99
CA ILE A 186 -2.07 22.85 -18.92
C ILE A 186 -3.48 23.18 -19.46
N PRO A 187 -3.94 22.64 -20.61
CA PRO A 187 -5.31 22.86 -21.08
C PRO A 187 -6.38 22.33 -20.13
N ILE A 188 -6.08 21.27 -19.36
CA ILE A 188 -6.98 20.71 -18.35
C ILE A 188 -7.10 21.69 -17.17
N PHE A 189 -5.99 22.27 -16.72
CA PHE A 189 -6.00 23.30 -15.67
C PHE A 189 -6.76 24.56 -16.09
N ASP A 190 -6.64 24.99 -17.35
CA ASP A 190 -7.43 26.10 -17.88
C ASP A 190 -8.93 25.80 -17.81
N GLN A 191 -9.32 24.55 -18.11
CA GLN A 191 -10.71 24.13 -17.99
C GLN A 191 -11.16 24.03 -16.53
N MET A 192 -10.33 23.49 -15.65
CA MET A 192 -10.62 23.41 -14.21
C MET A 192 -10.82 24.80 -13.60
N LEU A 193 -10.01 25.79 -14.00
CA LEU A 193 -10.17 27.18 -13.56
C LEU A 193 -11.49 27.80 -14.08
N ARG A 194 -11.85 27.54 -15.34
CA ARG A 194 -13.14 27.98 -15.89
C ARG A 194 -14.32 27.37 -15.14
N GLU A 195 -14.29 26.06 -14.87
CA GLU A 195 -15.31 25.36 -14.09
C GLU A 195 -15.38 25.89 -12.66
N GLN A 196 -14.24 26.20 -12.04
CA GLN A 196 -14.21 26.84 -10.72
C GLN A 196 -14.91 28.21 -10.73
N ASN A 197 -14.60 29.06 -11.72
CA ASN A 197 -15.09 30.42 -11.76
C ASN A 197 -16.55 30.54 -12.23
N ASN A 198 -16.97 29.69 -13.17
CA ASN A 198 -18.28 29.81 -13.82
C ASN A 198 -19.32 28.83 -13.25
N GLU A 199 -18.88 27.68 -12.74
CA GLU A 199 -19.76 26.61 -12.25
C GLU A 199 -19.63 26.40 -10.72
N ASN A 200 -18.81 27.21 -10.04
CA ASN A 200 -18.50 27.09 -8.61
C ASN A 200 -17.96 25.70 -8.22
N VAL A 201 -17.22 25.04 -9.13
CA VAL A 201 -16.57 23.76 -8.82
C VAL A 201 -15.46 23.99 -7.81
N LEU A 202 -15.55 23.27 -6.69
CA LEU A 202 -14.53 23.30 -5.65
C LEU A 202 -13.65 22.06 -5.76
N TRP A 203 -12.43 22.28 -6.24
CA TRP A 203 -11.43 21.25 -6.45
C TRP A 203 -10.79 20.84 -5.13
N THR A 204 -10.56 19.54 -5.01
CA THR A 204 -9.76 18.90 -3.97
C THR A 204 -8.74 18.01 -4.69
N PRO A 205 -7.65 17.56 -4.02
CA PRO A 205 -6.72 16.63 -4.64
C PRO A 205 -7.42 15.41 -5.25
N SER A 206 -8.32 14.74 -4.55
CA SER A 206 -9.04 13.58 -5.10
C SER A 206 -9.91 13.90 -6.33
N LYS A 207 -10.60 15.04 -6.36
CA LYS A 207 -11.40 15.47 -7.53
C LYS A 207 -10.52 15.80 -8.73
N LEU A 208 -9.40 16.49 -8.48
CA LEU A 208 -8.41 16.79 -9.52
C LEU A 208 -7.85 15.48 -10.08
N ILE A 209 -7.46 14.54 -9.23
CA ILE A 209 -6.92 13.24 -9.66
C ILE A 209 -7.96 12.45 -10.46
N ALA A 210 -9.21 12.40 -10.01
CA ALA A 210 -10.29 11.76 -10.75
C ALA A 210 -10.52 12.42 -12.12
N ARG A 211 -10.41 13.75 -12.19
CA ARG A 211 -10.45 14.51 -13.45
C ARG A 211 -9.30 14.09 -14.37
N LEU A 212 -8.07 14.01 -13.87
CA LEU A 212 -6.92 13.58 -14.67
C LEU A 212 -7.06 12.13 -15.16
N GLY A 213 -7.57 11.22 -14.32
CA GLY A 213 -7.87 9.84 -14.72
C GLY A 213 -8.95 9.76 -15.81
N LYS A 214 -9.93 10.66 -15.80
CA LYS A 214 -10.90 10.80 -16.88
C LYS A 214 -10.26 11.29 -18.17
N GLU A 215 -9.44 12.34 -18.09
CA GLU A 215 -8.84 13.00 -19.27
C GLU A 215 -7.75 12.16 -19.93
N ILE A 216 -7.00 11.36 -19.18
CA ILE A 216 -5.94 10.52 -19.76
C ILE A 216 -6.54 9.43 -20.66
N ASN A 217 -7.73 8.93 -20.30
CA ASN A 217 -8.54 8.01 -21.10
C ASN A 217 -7.75 6.83 -21.71
N ASP A 218 -6.85 6.25 -20.91
CA ASP A 218 -5.93 5.19 -21.33
C ASP A 218 -6.03 4.00 -20.36
N GLU A 219 -6.35 2.82 -20.89
CA GLU A 219 -6.54 1.60 -20.08
C GLU A 219 -5.25 1.08 -19.42
N SER A 220 -4.08 1.60 -19.79
CA SER A 220 -2.82 1.32 -19.11
C SER A 220 -2.65 2.11 -17.80
N SER A 221 -3.42 3.18 -17.61
CA SER A 221 -3.40 4.03 -16.40
C SER A 221 -4.21 3.41 -15.26
N TYR A 222 -3.62 3.34 -14.06
CA TYR A 222 -4.41 2.95 -12.89
C TYR A 222 -5.40 4.06 -12.49
N LEU A 223 -5.09 5.33 -12.74
CA LEU A 223 -5.96 6.47 -12.47
C LEU A 223 -7.20 6.47 -13.36
N TYR A 224 -7.07 6.07 -14.62
CA TYR A 224 -8.21 5.83 -15.50
C TYR A 224 -9.17 4.80 -14.90
N TRP A 225 -8.64 3.66 -14.46
CA TRP A 225 -9.47 2.61 -13.85
C TRP A 225 -10.04 3.04 -12.49
N ALA A 226 -9.28 3.79 -11.70
CA ALA A 226 -9.78 4.36 -10.46
C ALA A 226 -10.98 5.29 -10.72
N TYR A 227 -10.87 6.18 -11.72
CA TYR A 227 -11.99 7.01 -12.17
C TYR A 227 -13.18 6.16 -12.65
N LYS A 228 -12.97 5.20 -13.56
CA LYS A 228 -14.03 4.37 -14.13
C LYS A 228 -14.78 3.54 -13.09
N ASN A 229 -14.08 3.06 -12.07
CA ASN A 229 -14.62 2.22 -11.01
C ASN A 229 -14.96 3.00 -9.73
N ASN A 230 -14.97 4.34 -9.78
CA ASN A 230 -15.28 5.23 -8.65
C ASN A 230 -14.45 4.93 -7.39
N ILE A 231 -13.16 4.62 -7.56
CA ILE A 231 -12.19 4.43 -6.49
C ILE A 231 -11.54 5.80 -6.20
N PRO A 232 -11.81 6.45 -5.05
CA PRO A 232 -11.17 7.71 -4.72
C PRO A 232 -9.66 7.53 -4.49
N VAL A 233 -8.89 8.45 -5.05
CA VAL A 233 -7.43 8.51 -4.89
C VAL A 233 -7.08 9.79 -4.15
N PHE A 234 -6.53 9.68 -2.95
CA PHE A 234 -6.11 10.82 -2.13
C PHE A 234 -4.60 11.04 -2.23
N CYS A 235 -4.20 12.31 -2.29
CA CYS A 235 -2.81 12.72 -2.29
C CYS A 235 -2.61 13.94 -1.39
N PRO A 236 -2.23 13.75 -0.11
CA PRO A 236 -2.15 14.86 0.86
C PRO A 236 -1.13 15.92 0.47
N GLY A 237 -0.06 15.53 -0.25
CA GLY A 237 1.02 16.40 -0.69
C GLY A 237 0.98 16.74 -2.17
N LEU A 238 -0.20 16.93 -2.78
CA LEU A 238 -0.42 17.06 -4.25
C LEU A 238 0.57 17.99 -5.01
N THR A 239 1.10 19.02 -4.36
CA THR A 239 2.02 19.98 -4.98
C THR A 239 3.49 19.57 -4.96
N ASP A 240 3.83 18.43 -4.35
CA ASP A 240 5.21 17.96 -4.18
C ASP A 240 5.69 17.10 -5.37
N GLY A 241 5.77 17.68 -6.56
CA GLY A 241 6.19 16.98 -7.79
C GLY A 241 5.98 17.81 -9.05
N SER A 242 6.16 17.18 -10.23
CA SER A 242 5.93 17.83 -11.52
C SER A 242 4.51 18.38 -11.67
N LEU A 243 3.50 17.72 -11.08
CA LEU A 243 2.14 18.25 -11.02
C LEU A 243 2.10 19.62 -10.32
N GLY A 244 2.87 19.79 -9.25
CA GLY A 244 3.06 21.06 -8.56
C GLY A 244 3.77 22.11 -9.41
N ASP A 245 4.80 21.71 -10.16
CA ASP A 245 5.48 22.59 -11.11
C ASP A 245 4.50 23.12 -12.17
N MET A 246 3.62 22.25 -12.70
CA MET A 246 2.61 22.64 -13.70
C MET A 246 1.56 23.58 -13.09
N LEU A 247 1.12 23.34 -11.85
CA LEU A 247 0.23 24.26 -11.13
C LEU A 247 0.92 25.62 -10.91
N TYR A 248 2.21 25.62 -10.58
CA TYR A 248 3.00 26.83 -10.42
C TYR A 248 3.07 27.63 -11.71
N PHE A 249 3.48 27.03 -12.83
CA PHE A 249 3.57 27.73 -14.12
C PHE A 249 2.21 28.20 -14.63
N HIS A 250 1.16 27.37 -14.51
CA HIS A 250 -0.20 27.76 -14.85
C HIS A 250 -0.64 28.99 -14.06
N SER A 251 -0.30 29.10 -12.77
CA SER A 251 -0.76 30.20 -11.92
C SER A 251 -0.26 31.59 -12.34
N PHE A 252 0.86 31.69 -13.06
CA PHE A 252 1.34 32.97 -13.60
C PHE A 252 0.59 33.39 -14.87
N HIS A 253 0.11 32.42 -15.64
CA HIS A 253 -0.60 32.68 -16.90
C HIS A 253 -2.11 32.85 -16.67
N ASN A 254 -2.68 31.97 -15.83
CA ASN A 254 -4.10 31.88 -15.51
C ASN A 254 -4.26 31.77 -13.98
N PRO A 255 -4.14 32.89 -13.24
CA PRO A 255 -4.18 32.88 -11.78
C PRO A 255 -5.56 32.50 -11.24
N GLY A 256 -5.58 31.86 -10.06
CA GLY A 256 -6.78 31.69 -9.25
C GLY A 256 -7.29 30.27 -9.07
N LEU A 257 -6.65 29.24 -9.64
CA LEU A 257 -7.03 27.85 -9.38
C LEU A 257 -6.75 27.48 -7.91
N ILE A 258 -7.77 27.00 -7.19
CA ILE A 258 -7.68 26.66 -5.77
C ILE A 258 -7.95 25.16 -5.61
N VAL A 259 -7.10 24.49 -4.85
CA VAL A 259 -7.25 23.07 -4.49
C VAL A 259 -7.35 22.95 -2.97
N ASP A 260 -8.53 22.58 -2.47
CA ASP A 260 -8.83 22.54 -1.03
C ASP A 260 -8.53 21.15 -0.43
N ILE A 261 -7.55 21.12 0.47
CA ILE A 261 -7.17 19.92 1.21
C ILE A 261 -8.09 19.60 2.39
N VAL A 262 -8.85 20.58 2.91
CA VAL A 262 -9.73 20.40 4.08
C VAL A 262 -10.93 19.53 3.72
N ARG A 263 -11.49 19.73 2.53
CA ARG A 263 -12.54 18.84 2.01
C ARG A 263 -12.02 17.44 1.73
N ASP A 264 -10.76 17.31 1.30
CA ASP A 264 -10.16 16.02 1.00
C ASP A 264 -9.89 15.19 2.26
N ILE A 265 -9.38 15.81 3.34
CA ILE A 265 -9.22 15.12 4.63
C ILE A 265 -10.58 14.70 5.22
N ARG A 266 -11.64 15.48 5.01
CA ARG A 266 -13.01 15.07 5.38
C ARG A 266 -13.47 13.86 4.57
N ALA A 267 -13.17 13.83 3.27
CA ALA A 267 -13.54 12.73 2.39
C ALA A 267 -12.84 11.43 2.78
N VAL A 268 -11.51 11.40 2.91
CA VAL A 268 -10.77 10.18 3.29
C VAL A 268 -11.11 9.68 4.70
N ASN A 269 -11.31 10.58 5.67
CA ASN A 269 -11.80 10.18 7.00
C ASN A 269 -13.23 9.64 6.90
N GLY A 270 -14.07 10.23 6.07
CA GLY A 270 -15.43 9.75 5.78
C GLY A 270 -15.44 8.34 5.22
N GLU A 271 -14.50 7.98 4.35
CA GLU A 271 -14.37 6.62 3.83
C GLU A 271 -14.22 5.56 4.92
N ALA A 272 -13.53 5.90 6.03
CA ALA A 272 -13.31 5.02 7.17
C ALA A 272 -14.46 5.10 8.20
N VAL A 273 -14.89 6.32 8.57
CA VAL A 273 -15.95 6.54 9.57
C VAL A 273 -17.28 5.92 9.12
N HIS A 274 -17.60 6.03 7.84
CA HIS A 274 -18.83 5.47 7.26
C HIS A 274 -18.65 4.04 6.74
N ALA A 275 -17.56 3.35 7.10
CA ALA A 275 -17.34 1.98 6.68
C ALA A 275 -18.31 0.99 7.37
N ASN A 276 -18.82 1.29 8.57
CA ASN A 276 -19.72 0.39 9.28
C ASN A 276 -20.97 0.06 8.43
N PRO A 277 -21.42 -1.21 8.39
CA PRO A 277 -20.96 -2.37 9.20
C PRO A 277 -19.75 -3.12 8.64
N ARG A 278 -19.06 -2.62 7.60
CA ARG A 278 -17.86 -3.25 7.03
C ARG A 278 -16.68 -3.20 8.00
N LYS A 279 -15.84 -4.23 7.98
CA LYS A 279 -14.44 -4.13 8.41
C LYS A 279 -13.62 -3.27 7.45
N THR A 280 -12.51 -2.75 7.93
CA THR A 280 -11.50 -2.06 7.11
C THR A 280 -10.19 -2.83 7.14
N GLY A 281 -9.58 -2.98 5.97
CA GLY A 281 -8.26 -3.57 5.81
C GLY A 281 -7.32 -2.57 5.15
N ILE A 282 -6.09 -2.48 5.66
CA ILE A 282 -5.07 -1.57 5.13
C ILE A 282 -3.89 -2.37 4.56
N ILE A 283 -3.54 -2.10 3.31
CA ILE A 283 -2.35 -2.65 2.63
C ILE A 283 -1.46 -1.47 2.28
N ILE A 284 -0.27 -1.39 2.88
CA ILE A 284 0.61 -0.23 2.76
C ILE A 284 1.97 -0.66 2.22
N LEU A 285 2.31 -0.13 1.05
CA LEU A 285 3.56 -0.38 0.33
C LEU A 285 4.47 0.85 0.47
N GLY A 286 5.48 0.76 1.32
CA GLY A 286 6.33 1.88 1.71
C GLY A 286 5.88 2.56 3.01
N GLY A 287 6.13 3.88 3.12
CA GLY A 287 5.93 4.67 4.32
C GLY A 287 5.37 6.06 4.01
N GLY A 288 5.78 7.07 4.78
CA GLY A 288 5.48 8.48 4.51
C GLY A 288 3.99 8.84 4.59
N LEU A 289 3.58 9.84 3.79
CA LEU A 289 2.20 10.34 3.79
C LEU A 289 1.16 9.24 3.54
N PRO A 290 1.30 8.33 2.56
CA PRO A 290 0.30 7.28 2.33
C PRO A 290 0.08 6.40 3.56
N LYS A 291 1.17 6.00 4.23
CA LYS A 291 1.09 5.21 5.46
C LYS A 291 0.32 5.97 6.55
N HIS A 292 0.80 7.16 6.88
CA HIS A 292 0.25 7.91 7.99
C HIS A 292 -1.21 8.31 7.74
N HIS A 293 -1.55 8.74 6.52
CA HIS A 293 -2.88 9.24 6.19
C HIS A 293 -3.95 8.14 6.24
N ILE A 294 -3.66 6.94 5.71
CA ILE A 294 -4.57 5.78 5.80
C ILE A 294 -4.78 5.36 7.26
N CYS A 295 -3.69 5.24 8.02
CA CYS A 295 -3.76 4.87 9.44
C CYS A 295 -4.55 5.91 10.25
N ASN A 296 -4.34 7.21 9.98
CA ASN A 296 -5.04 8.29 10.67
C ASN A 296 -6.54 8.33 10.32
N ALA A 297 -6.93 8.04 9.08
CA ALA A 297 -8.33 7.90 8.72
C ALA A 297 -9.00 6.75 9.49
N ASN A 298 -8.32 5.60 9.61
CA ASN A 298 -8.82 4.44 10.34
C ASN A 298 -8.85 4.64 11.87
N MET A 299 -8.02 5.54 12.42
CA MET A 299 -8.13 5.96 13.82
C MET A 299 -9.53 6.53 14.14
N MET A 300 -10.17 7.21 13.18
CA MET A 300 -11.50 7.82 13.36
C MET A 300 -12.62 6.78 13.55
N ARG A 301 -12.37 5.50 13.25
CA ARG A 301 -13.27 4.38 13.51
C ARG A 301 -12.75 3.42 14.59
N ASN A 302 -11.80 3.88 15.41
CA ASN A 302 -11.09 3.11 16.43
C ASN A 302 -10.25 1.95 15.87
N GLY A 303 -9.67 2.16 14.69
CA GLY A 303 -8.62 1.33 14.11
C GLY A 303 -9.07 0.43 12.96
N ALA A 304 -8.10 0.05 12.12
CA ALA A 304 -8.27 -0.97 11.09
C ALA A 304 -8.36 -2.39 11.69
N ASP A 305 -9.07 -3.29 11.00
CA ASP A 305 -9.30 -4.68 11.44
C ASP A 305 -8.23 -5.65 10.91
N TYR A 306 -7.62 -5.29 9.78
CA TYR A 306 -6.51 -6.02 9.15
C TYR A 306 -5.44 -5.04 8.69
N ALA A 307 -4.15 -5.36 8.88
CA ALA A 307 -3.06 -4.50 8.44
C ALA A 307 -1.87 -5.29 7.87
N VAL A 308 -1.46 -4.94 6.65
CA VAL A 308 -0.27 -5.50 6.00
C VAL A 308 0.63 -4.36 5.55
N PHE A 309 1.83 -4.31 6.11
CA PHE A 309 2.86 -3.34 5.72
C PHE A 309 3.97 -4.05 4.95
N ILE A 310 4.36 -3.54 3.79
CA ILE A 310 5.54 -4.00 3.04
C ILE A 310 6.44 -2.77 2.83
N ASN A 311 7.52 -2.67 3.60
CA ASN A 311 8.45 -1.55 3.47
C ASN A 311 9.85 -1.91 3.98
N THR A 312 10.83 -1.05 3.68
CA THR A 312 12.23 -1.25 4.03
C THR A 312 12.68 -0.41 5.23
N ALA A 313 11.78 0.41 5.79
CA ALA A 313 12.10 1.34 6.87
C ALA A 313 12.22 0.64 8.23
N GLN A 314 13.09 1.18 9.09
CA GLN A 314 13.51 0.58 10.35
C GLN A 314 13.12 1.46 11.53
N GLU A 315 12.85 0.85 12.69
CA GLU A 315 12.28 1.56 13.85
C GLU A 315 13.27 2.44 14.63
N PHE A 316 14.58 2.21 14.49
CA PHE A 316 15.60 2.81 15.37
C PHE A 316 15.70 4.34 15.28
N ASP A 317 15.22 4.95 14.18
CA ASP A 317 15.26 6.39 13.94
C ASP A 317 14.00 7.12 14.44
N GLY A 318 13.02 6.39 14.99
CA GLY A 318 11.76 6.94 15.48
C GLY A 318 10.82 7.46 14.38
N SER A 319 11.04 7.08 13.11
CA SER A 319 10.19 7.50 12.01
C SER A 319 8.86 6.74 11.97
N ASP A 320 7.76 7.43 11.64
CA ASP A 320 6.47 6.75 11.37
C ASP A 320 6.63 5.70 10.26
N SER A 321 7.42 6.00 9.22
CA SER A 321 7.72 5.03 8.15
C SER A 321 8.29 3.70 8.69
N GLY A 322 9.21 3.78 9.65
CA GLY A 322 9.90 2.64 10.25
C GLY A 322 9.13 1.91 11.34
N ALA A 323 8.14 2.56 11.94
CA ALA A 323 7.32 2.01 13.02
C ALA A 323 6.72 0.63 12.68
N ARG A 324 6.68 -0.25 13.68
CA ARG A 324 6.00 -1.56 13.59
C ARG A 324 4.47 -1.35 13.70
N PRO A 325 3.64 -2.29 13.18
CA PRO A 325 2.19 -2.20 13.32
C PRO A 325 1.71 -2.03 14.76
N ASP A 326 2.43 -2.62 15.72
CA ASP A 326 2.13 -2.53 17.16
C ASP A 326 2.18 -1.08 17.69
N GLU A 327 3.06 -0.23 17.15
CA GLU A 327 3.05 1.19 17.50
C GLU A 327 1.72 1.85 17.08
N ALA A 328 1.20 1.52 15.88
CA ALA A 328 -0.08 2.04 15.41
C ALA A 328 -1.28 1.52 16.24
N VAL A 329 -1.15 0.37 16.90
CA VAL A 329 -2.14 -0.11 17.89
C VAL A 329 -2.21 0.84 19.09
N SER A 330 -1.07 1.32 19.59
CA SER A 330 -1.04 2.27 20.73
C SER A 330 -1.80 3.57 20.48
N TRP A 331 -1.92 3.99 19.21
CA TRP A 331 -2.66 5.19 18.80
C TRP A 331 -4.14 4.93 18.49
N GLY A 332 -4.59 3.67 18.49
CA GLY A 332 -5.91 3.29 17.99
C GLY A 332 -6.06 3.41 16.46
N LYS A 333 -4.95 3.54 15.72
CA LYS A 333 -4.93 3.51 14.24
C LYS A 333 -5.17 2.09 13.72
N ILE A 334 -4.82 1.08 14.51
CA ILE A 334 -5.09 -0.34 14.30
C ILE A 334 -5.77 -0.88 15.57
N ARG A 335 -6.76 -1.78 15.44
CA ARG A 335 -7.41 -2.40 16.60
C ARG A 335 -6.46 -3.33 17.35
N GLY A 336 -6.61 -3.43 18.67
CA GLY A 336 -5.85 -4.41 19.47
C GLY A 336 -6.13 -5.88 19.12
N SER A 337 -7.29 -6.18 18.52
CA SER A 337 -7.65 -7.51 18.03
C SER A 337 -7.29 -7.74 16.55
N ALA A 338 -6.70 -6.75 15.87
CA ALA A 338 -6.41 -6.82 14.45
C ALA A 338 -5.37 -7.89 14.12
N LYS A 339 -5.48 -8.47 12.92
CA LYS A 339 -4.40 -9.29 12.35
C LYS A 339 -3.44 -8.36 11.62
N THR A 340 -2.19 -8.32 12.09
CA THR A 340 -1.18 -7.39 11.57
C THR A 340 0.10 -8.11 11.19
N VAL A 341 0.76 -7.64 10.15
CA VAL A 341 2.06 -8.16 9.73
C VAL A 341 2.85 -7.09 8.99
N LYS A 342 4.17 -7.08 9.22
CA LYS A 342 5.13 -6.24 8.51
C LYS A 342 6.15 -7.11 7.80
N VAL A 343 6.26 -6.94 6.49
CA VAL A 343 7.27 -7.57 5.63
C VAL A 343 8.36 -6.54 5.36
N HIS A 344 9.55 -6.78 5.91
CA HIS A 344 10.75 -5.98 5.65
C HIS A 344 11.35 -6.38 4.30
N CYS A 345 10.79 -5.86 3.20
CA CYS A 345 11.18 -6.20 1.83
C CYS A 345 10.90 -5.04 0.88
N ASP A 346 11.61 -5.01 -0.26
CA ASP A 346 11.25 -4.14 -1.38
C ASP A 346 9.92 -4.62 -1.98
N ALA A 347 8.94 -3.73 -2.09
CA ALA A 347 7.61 -4.07 -2.58
C ALA A 347 7.61 -4.51 -4.06
N THR A 348 8.63 -4.15 -4.85
CA THR A 348 8.80 -4.66 -6.22
C THR A 348 9.02 -6.17 -6.27
N ILE A 349 9.45 -6.78 -5.16
CA ILE A 349 9.62 -8.23 -5.00
C ILE A 349 8.37 -8.82 -4.34
N ALA A 350 8.00 -8.32 -3.16
CA ALA A 350 6.98 -8.96 -2.33
C ALA A 350 5.55 -8.76 -2.85
N PHE A 351 5.23 -7.59 -3.40
CA PHE A 351 3.83 -7.26 -3.74
C PHE A 351 3.28 -8.05 -4.95
N PRO A 352 4.03 -8.27 -6.04
CA PRO A 352 3.56 -9.15 -7.13
C PRO A 352 3.26 -10.58 -6.65
N LEU A 353 4.09 -11.12 -5.75
CA LEU A 353 3.87 -12.46 -5.16
C LEU A 353 2.63 -12.47 -4.26
N LEU A 354 2.45 -11.44 -3.44
CA LEU A 354 1.25 -11.29 -2.61
C LEU A 354 0.00 -11.25 -3.48
N VAL A 355 -0.01 -10.46 -4.56
CA VAL A 355 -1.15 -10.36 -5.48
C VAL A 355 -1.43 -11.68 -6.20
N ALA A 356 -0.40 -12.41 -6.61
CA ALA A 356 -0.55 -13.74 -7.23
C ALA A 356 -1.31 -14.72 -6.31
N GLU A 357 -0.96 -14.75 -5.02
CA GLU A 357 -1.53 -15.67 -4.04
C GLU A 357 -2.84 -15.20 -3.39
N THR A 358 -3.31 -13.99 -3.69
CA THR A 358 -4.48 -13.38 -3.05
C THR A 358 -5.51 -12.85 -4.05
N PHE A 359 -5.30 -11.65 -4.58
CA PHE A 359 -6.23 -10.98 -5.47
C PHE A 359 -6.41 -11.71 -6.81
N ALA A 360 -5.30 -12.12 -7.43
CA ALA A 360 -5.33 -12.79 -8.72
C ALA A 360 -5.93 -14.21 -8.61
N SER A 361 -5.62 -14.95 -7.54
CA SER A 361 -6.13 -16.30 -7.31
C SER A 361 -7.65 -16.35 -7.11
N LYS A 362 -8.26 -15.25 -6.63
CA LYS A 362 -9.71 -15.11 -6.41
C LYS A 362 -10.49 -14.63 -7.63
N THR A 363 -9.81 -14.22 -8.69
CA THR A 363 -10.49 -13.82 -9.93
C THR A 363 -11.00 -15.08 -10.60
N LYS A 364 -12.32 -15.21 -10.86
CA LYS A 364 -12.84 -16.33 -11.65
C LYS A 364 -12.05 -16.39 -12.94
N ARG A 365 -11.34 -17.49 -13.17
CA ARG A 365 -10.65 -17.75 -14.45
C ARG A 365 -11.70 -17.75 -15.55
N HIS A 366 -11.92 -16.60 -16.18
CA HIS A 366 -12.53 -16.56 -17.50
C HIS A 366 -11.44 -17.04 -18.46
N HIS A 367 -11.37 -18.37 -18.63
CA HIS A 367 -10.65 -18.99 -19.73
C HIS A 367 -11.42 -18.82 -21.02
#